data_AF-A0A3C0DSA7-F1
#
_entry.id   AF-A0A3C0DSA7-F1
#
_cell.length_a   1.000
_cell.length_b   1.000
_cell.length_c   1.000
_cell.angle_alpha   90.00
_cell.angle_beta   90.00
_cell.angle_gamma   90.00
#
_symmetry.space_group_name_H-M   'P 1'
#
loop_
_entity.id
_entity.type
_entity.pdbx_description
1 polymer ?
#
loop_
_entity_poly.entity_id
_entity_poly.type
_entity_poly.pdbx_seq_one_letter_code
_entity_poly.pdbx_strand_id
1 'polypeptide(L)'
;MKFVPSNIVLLFAVLSVGQAASAHSLEAKFDEKTGTITIHREGLVKPVVTQNAAADHRPYLHPIIGPDGNGVFTEYSPGHHKHQTGIYWGFTRVNGRDYFHNPAGKYWKRKGVKVLEAKGESVKWETVYDLLDADGNEVLTETQRWSMTSENDRHILNLEWQGAGQTDVTIGKYSYGGLFVRMPWQKGIKGEAVNAARDSNRRAEGKRAMWLDVGMEINGLDDWGHIAIFDHHKNAGYPQPWRVDGQLGVGPVRARLGDWKIAQGKTETIRHQIHVYSGKLDDKDLTNRWKAYTGQRGTYALWQLAKRAGREAKFLSPQEAVENSTIEDGFTVNSWANEPMITQPMAFCWDDKGRMWVAENRDYETRGRGFSASGDSRILILEDTDRDGVADKRSVFLEGIPFPSAVAVGLNGL
;
A
#
# COMPACT_ATOMS: atom_id res chain seq x y z
N MET A 1 -54.52 0.46 37.32
CA MET A 1 -54.25 0.18 35.90
C MET A 1 -52.75 0.31 35.66
N LYS A 2 -52.05 -0.81 35.51
CA LYS A 2 -50.64 -0.85 35.11
C LYS A 2 -50.60 -0.99 33.59
N PHE A 3 -50.00 -0.03 32.89
CA PHE A 3 -49.71 -0.15 31.46
C PHE A 3 -48.25 -0.59 31.30
N VAL A 4 -48.05 -1.75 30.70
CA VAL A 4 -46.76 -2.23 30.19
C VAL A 4 -46.82 -2.12 28.68
N PRO A 5 -45.94 -1.35 28.00
CA PRO A 5 -45.79 -1.46 26.57
C PRO A 5 -44.79 -2.57 26.26
N SER A 6 -45.27 -3.61 25.59
CA SER A 6 -44.47 -4.64 24.96
C SER A 6 -44.01 -4.12 23.60
N ASN A 7 -42.73 -3.78 23.44
CA ASN A 7 -42.15 -3.46 22.14
C ASN A 7 -41.36 -4.68 21.66
N ILE A 8 -42.01 -5.50 20.83
CA ILE A 8 -41.34 -6.48 19.99
C ILE A 8 -40.70 -5.72 18.83
N VAL A 9 -39.38 -5.57 18.85
CA VAL A 9 -38.60 -5.13 17.69
C VAL A 9 -38.34 -6.38 16.83
N LEU A 10 -39.02 -6.50 15.70
CA LEU A 10 -38.67 -7.47 14.66
C LEU A 10 -37.39 -6.99 13.96
N LEU A 11 -36.25 -7.60 14.29
CA LEU A 11 -35.01 -7.41 13.55
C LEU A 11 -35.11 -8.22 12.25
N PHE A 12 -35.33 -7.57 11.11
CA PHE A 12 -35.11 -8.18 9.80
C PHE A 12 -33.60 -8.32 9.59
N ALA A 13 -33.05 -9.48 9.95
CA ALA A 13 -31.73 -9.88 9.52
C ALA A 13 -31.80 -10.23 8.02
N VAL A 14 -31.39 -9.31 7.17
CA VAL A 14 -31.04 -9.64 5.78
C VAL A 14 -29.76 -10.47 5.86
N LEU A 15 -29.92 -11.80 5.90
CA LEU A 15 -28.85 -12.75 5.66
C LEU A 15 -28.45 -12.61 4.19
N SER A 16 -27.46 -11.74 3.91
CA SER A 16 -26.67 -11.87 2.71
C SER A 16 -25.92 -13.20 2.83
N VAL A 17 -26.44 -14.23 2.17
CA VAL A 17 -25.68 -15.47 1.95
C VAL A 17 -24.57 -15.11 0.97
N GLY A 18 -23.47 -14.58 1.50
CA GLY A 18 -22.21 -14.56 0.80
C GLY A 18 -21.85 -16.01 0.56
N GLN A 19 -21.94 -16.46 -0.68
CA GLN A 19 -21.42 -17.75 -1.09
C GLN A 19 -19.94 -17.74 -0.72
N ALA A 20 -19.56 -18.48 0.33
CA ALA A 20 -18.17 -18.61 0.70
C ALA A 20 -17.44 -19.11 -0.55
N ALA A 21 -16.48 -18.33 -1.05
CA ALA A 21 -15.67 -18.74 -2.18
C ALA A 21 -14.96 -20.05 -1.78
N SER A 22 -15.42 -21.16 -2.33
CA SER A 22 -14.82 -22.47 -2.09
C SER A 22 -13.49 -22.51 -2.83
N ALA A 23 -12.40 -22.79 -2.10
CA ALA A 23 -11.11 -23.02 -2.71
C ALA A 23 -11.21 -24.19 -3.71
N HIS A 24 -10.60 -24.03 -4.88
CA HIS A 24 -10.55 -25.08 -5.89
C HIS A 24 -9.42 -26.06 -5.58
N SER A 25 -9.63 -27.31 -5.98
CA SER A 25 -8.56 -28.30 -5.96
C SER A 25 -7.43 -27.90 -6.91
N LEU A 26 -6.20 -27.99 -6.41
CA LEU A 26 -4.97 -27.67 -7.12
C LEU A 26 -4.07 -28.91 -7.22
N GLU A 27 -3.24 -28.95 -8.26
CA GLU A 27 -2.20 -29.96 -8.46
C GLU A 27 -0.88 -29.28 -8.91
N ALA A 28 0.20 -29.48 -8.15
CA ALA A 28 1.55 -29.03 -8.49
C ALA A 28 2.34 -30.16 -9.15
N LYS A 29 2.87 -29.92 -10.35
CA LYS A 29 3.65 -30.89 -11.14
C LYS A 29 5.05 -30.35 -11.38
N PHE A 30 6.07 -31.10 -10.94
CA PHE A 30 7.46 -30.79 -11.21
C PHE A 30 7.95 -31.52 -12.47
N ASP A 31 8.50 -30.77 -13.42
CA ASP A 31 9.24 -31.30 -14.54
C ASP A 31 10.75 -31.08 -14.32
N GLU A 32 11.44 -32.17 -14.01
CA GLU A 32 12.88 -32.17 -13.76
C GLU A 32 13.71 -31.73 -14.97
N LYS A 33 13.25 -32.04 -16.20
CA LYS A 33 14.00 -31.75 -17.42
C LYS A 33 14.08 -30.26 -17.67
N THR A 34 12.95 -29.57 -17.49
CA THR A 34 12.86 -28.13 -17.68
C THR A 34 13.16 -27.34 -16.40
N GLY A 35 13.14 -28.00 -15.23
CA GLY A 35 13.27 -27.33 -13.95
C GLY A 35 12.06 -26.45 -13.62
N THR A 36 10.87 -26.85 -14.06
CA THR A 36 9.65 -26.06 -13.89
C THR A 36 8.66 -26.75 -12.96
N ILE A 37 7.97 -25.97 -12.12
CA ILE A 37 6.78 -26.44 -11.39
C ILE A 37 5.56 -25.75 -11.98
N THR A 38 4.59 -26.52 -12.43
CA THR A 38 3.31 -26.01 -12.94
C THR A 38 2.20 -26.30 -11.95
N ILE A 39 1.38 -25.29 -11.67
CA ILE A 39 0.22 -25.39 -10.79
C ILE A 39 -1.02 -25.46 -11.67
N HIS A 40 -1.78 -26.54 -11.56
CA HIS A 40 -3.01 -26.80 -12.29
C HIS A 40 -4.19 -26.62 -11.35
N ARG A 41 -5.26 -25.99 -11.84
CA ARG A 41 -6.52 -25.86 -11.12
C ARG A 41 -7.57 -26.74 -11.78
N GLU A 42 -8.36 -27.44 -10.97
CA GLU A 42 -9.49 -28.21 -11.45
C GLU A 42 -10.44 -27.35 -12.31
N GLY A 43 -10.84 -27.89 -13.46
CA GLY A 43 -11.70 -27.20 -14.43
C GLY A 43 -10.96 -26.34 -15.47
N LEU A 44 -9.66 -26.08 -15.29
CA LEU A 44 -8.85 -25.34 -16.28
C LEU A 44 -7.90 -26.28 -17.03
N VAL A 45 -7.75 -26.04 -18.34
CA VAL A 45 -6.91 -26.88 -19.22
C VAL A 45 -5.43 -26.54 -19.09
N LYS A 46 -5.10 -25.27 -18.87
CA LYS A 46 -3.73 -24.77 -18.78
C LYS A 46 -3.32 -24.56 -17.32
N PRO A 47 -2.01 -24.68 -16.99
CA PRO A 47 -1.54 -24.32 -15.66
C PRO A 47 -1.78 -22.83 -15.38
N VAL A 48 -2.16 -22.52 -14.15
CA VAL A 48 -2.46 -21.15 -13.71
C VAL A 48 -1.23 -20.41 -13.20
N VAL A 49 -0.23 -21.13 -12.68
CA VAL A 49 1.05 -20.55 -12.25
C VAL A 49 2.18 -21.48 -12.68
N THR A 50 3.25 -20.90 -13.22
CA THR A 50 4.48 -21.63 -13.54
C THR A 50 5.67 -21.03 -12.80
N GLN A 51 6.28 -21.83 -11.93
CA GLN A 51 7.60 -21.56 -11.34
C GLN A 51 8.67 -22.05 -12.31
N ASN A 52 9.50 -21.14 -12.78
CA ASN A 52 10.73 -21.47 -13.52
C ASN A 52 11.87 -21.48 -12.52
N ALA A 53 12.62 -22.58 -12.50
CA ALA A 53 13.74 -22.80 -11.60
C ALA A 53 14.87 -23.53 -12.34
N ALA A 54 15.38 -22.91 -13.40
CA ALA A 54 16.51 -23.41 -14.18
C ALA A 54 17.81 -23.43 -13.35
N ALA A 55 18.76 -24.29 -13.70
CA ALA A 55 19.96 -24.51 -12.90
C ALA A 55 20.84 -23.27 -12.73
N ASP A 56 20.85 -22.41 -13.75
CA ASP A 56 21.75 -21.27 -13.94
C ASP A 56 20.98 -19.96 -14.16
N HIS A 57 19.72 -19.89 -13.73
CA HIS A 57 18.92 -18.67 -13.74
C HIS A 57 18.20 -18.54 -12.41
N ARG A 58 18.07 -17.31 -11.89
CA ARG A 58 17.29 -17.07 -10.66
C ARG A 58 15.85 -17.60 -10.81
N PRO A 59 15.22 -18.06 -9.73
CA PRO A 59 13.85 -18.53 -9.79
C PRO A 59 12.86 -17.37 -10.01
N TYR A 60 11.80 -17.63 -10.78
CA TYR A 60 10.72 -16.67 -11.02
C TYR A 60 9.38 -17.33 -11.37
N LEU A 61 8.27 -16.62 -11.16
CA LEU A 61 6.93 -17.04 -11.55
C LEU A 61 6.50 -16.36 -12.86
N HIS A 62 6.35 -17.14 -13.91
CA HIS A 62 5.78 -16.73 -15.20
C HIS A 62 5.51 -17.98 -16.10
N PRO A 63 4.38 -18.04 -16.82
CA PRO A 63 3.24 -17.14 -16.72
C PRO A 63 2.45 -17.33 -15.42
N ILE A 64 1.73 -16.28 -15.03
CA ILE A 64 0.58 -16.37 -14.12
C ILE A 64 -0.66 -16.05 -14.94
N ILE A 65 -1.61 -16.98 -14.98
CA ILE A 65 -2.88 -16.85 -15.68
C ILE A 65 -3.93 -16.35 -14.68
N GLY A 66 -4.97 -15.67 -15.17
CA GLY A 66 -6.07 -15.21 -14.34
C GLY A 66 -6.86 -16.35 -13.70
N PRO A 67 -7.61 -16.06 -12.61
CA PRO A 67 -8.44 -17.04 -11.91
C PRO A 67 -9.55 -17.68 -12.75
N ASP A 68 -9.99 -17.01 -13.79
CA ASP A 68 -10.96 -17.50 -14.77
C ASP A 68 -10.31 -18.30 -15.92
N GLY A 69 -8.98 -18.44 -15.90
CA GLY A 69 -8.21 -19.07 -16.97
C GLY A 69 -7.84 -18.13 -18.12
N ASN A 70 -8.15 -16.84 -18.02
CA ASN A 70 -7.89 -15.84 -19.05
C ASN A 70 -6.79 -14.86 -18.63
N GLY A 71 -6.19 -14.21 -19.64
CA GLY A 71 -5.13 -13.23 -19.43
C GLY A 71 -3.81 -13.83 -18.94
N VAL A 72 -2.72 -13.13 -19.23
CA VAL A 72 -1.39 -13.44 -18.69
C VAL A 72 -0.94 -12.24 -17.87
N PHE A 73 -0.86 -12.39 -16.55
CA PHE A 73 -0.69 -11.28 -15.61
C PHE A 73 0.77 -10.87 -15.42
N THR A 74 1.71 -11.69 -15.84
CA THR A 74 3.14 -11.44 -15.70
C THR A 74 3.83 -11.47 -17.04
N GLU A 75 4.94 -10.74 -17.18
CA GLU A 75 5.70 -10.67 -18.43
C GLU A 75 7.14 -11.14 -18.25
N TYR A 76 7.62 -11.93 -19.21
CA TYR A 76 8.99 -12.41 -19.24
C TYR A 76 9.86 -11.59 -20.18
N SER A 77 10.95 -11.05 -19.65
CA SER A 77 12.06 -10.42 -20.36
C SER A 77 11.62 -9.41 -21.44
N PRO A 78 10.85 -8.36 -21.08
CA PRO A 78 10.41 -7.38 -22.06
C PRO A 78 11.60 -6.67 -22.70
N GLY A 79 11.42 -6.19 -23.94
CA GLY A 79 12.48 -5.55 -24.72
C GLY A 79 13.15 -4.35 -24.01
N HIS A 80 12.39 -3.61 -23.19
CA HIS A 80 12.90 -2.48 -22.41
C HIS A 80 13.53 -2.86 -21.06
N HIS A 81 13.36 -4.10 -20.59
CA HIS A 81 13.86 -4.57 -19.29
C HIS A 81 14.17 -6.08 -19.30
N LYS A 82 15.13 -6.51 -20.14
CA LYS A 82 15.43 -7.93 -20.41
C LYS A 82 15.74 -8.79 -19.18
N HIS A 83 16.17 -8.19 -18.07
CA HIS A 83 16.44 -8.92 -16.85
C HIS A 83 15.18 -9.30 -16.06
N GLN A 84 14.01 -8.69 -16.33
CA GLN A 84 12.82 -8.86 -15.49
C GLN A 84 11.95 -10.02 -15.98
N THR A 85 11.43 -10.84 -15.07
CA THR A 85 10.88 -12.18 -15.42
C THR A 85 9.59 -12.50 -14.65
N GLY A 86 8.58 -11.64 -14.74
CA GLY A 86 7.32 -11.80 -14.02
C GLY A 86 7.43 -11.44 -12.54
N ILE A 87 7.16 -12.39 -11.65
CA ILE A 87 7.43 -12.23 -10.20
C ILE A 87 8.75 -12.90 -9.86
N TYR A 88 9.71 -12.13 -9.35
CA TYR A 88 11.04 -12.64 -9.05
C TYR A 88 11.66 -11.94 -7.84
N TRP A 89 12.76 -12.51 -7.34
CA TRP A 89 13.56 -11.92 -6.29
C TRP A 89 14.95 -11.54 -6.81
N GLY A 90 15.47 -10.39 -6.41
CA GLY A 90 16.84 -10.00 -6.71
C GLY A 90 17.26 -8.77 -5.92
N PHE A 91 18.40 -8.83 -5.23
CA PHE A 91 18.94 -7.66 -4.53
C PHE A 91 20.00 -6.96 -5.38
N THR A 92 20.00 -5.63 -5.38
CA THR A 92 20.88 -4.85 -6.25
C THR A 92 22.30 -4.69 -5.72
N ARG A 93 22.53 -4.85 -4.41
CA ARG A 93 23.83 -4.59 -3.77
C ARG A 93 24.13 -5.58 -2.65
N VAL A 94 24.23 -6.87 -2.96
CA VAL A 94 24.68 -7.89 -2.00
C VAL A 94 26.20 -7.87 -1.97
N ASN A 95 26.80 -7.40 -0.87
CA ASN A 95 28.23 -7.13 -0.77
C ASN A 95 28.77 -6.29 -1.95
N GLY A 96 27.95 -5.33 -2.41
CA GLY A 96 28.27 -4.48 -3.56
C GLY A 96 27.98 -5.09 -4.95
N ARG A 97 27.69 -6.40 -5.04
CA ARG A 97 27.38 -7.09 -6.30
C ARG A 97 25.88 -7.06 -6.61
N ASP A 98 25.56 -6.95 -7.89
CA ASP A 98 24.21 -6.73 -8.41
C ASP A 98 23.56 -8.00 -8.95
N TYR A 99 22.59 -8.53 -8.21
CA TYR A 99 21.82 -9.73 -8.57
C TYR A 99 20.46 -9.39 -9.17
N PHE A 100 20.05 -8.12 -9.13
CA PHE A 100 18.78 -7.66 -9.69
C PHE A 100 18.84 -7.57 -11.21
N HIS A 101 19.94 -7.07 -11.77
CA HIS A 101 20.10 -6.96 -13.22
C HIS A 101 20.80 -8.16 -13.86
N ASN A 102 21.37 -9.06 -13.05
CA ASN A 102 22.11 -10.23 -13.52
C ASN A 102 21.44 -11.54 -13.07
N PRO A 103 20.41 -12.01 -13.81
CA PRO A 103 19.63 -13.18 -13.39
C PRO A 103 20.30 -14.53 -13.71
N ALA A 104 21.42 -14.55 -14.44
CA ALA A 104 21.99 -15.77 -15.04
C ALA A 104 23.24 -16.32 -14.31
N GLY A 105 23.77 -17.43 -14.83
CA GLY A 105 24.50 -18.47 -14.08
C GLY A 105 25.79 -18.11 -13.34
N LYS A 106 26.42 -16.96 -13.62
CA LYS A 106 27.58 -16.50 -12.82
C LYS A 106 27.18 -15.84 -11.48
N TYR A 107 25.88 -15.74 -11.23
CA TYR A 107 25.32 -15.11 -10.04
C TYR A 107 24.46 -16.08 -9.24
N TRP A 108 23.89 -17.10 -9.90
CA TRP A 108 22.87 -17.97 -9.32
C TRP A 108 23.19 -19.42 -9.59
N LYS A 109 23.12 -20.25 -8.55
CA LYS A 109 23.29 -21.70 -8.64
C LYS A 109 22.14 -22.39 -7.92
N ARG A 110 21.33 -23.14 -8.68
CA ARG A 110 20.25 -23.94 -8.11
C ARG A 110 20.80 -25.04 -7.20
N LYS A 111 20.33 -25.07 -5.95
CA LYS A 111 20.62 -26.14 -4.97
C LYS A 111 19.49 -27.14 -4.86
N GLY A 112 18.24 -26.71 -5.03
CA GLY A 112 17.10 -27.61 -4.91
C GLY A 112 15.79 -27.02 -5.42
N VAL A 113 14.91 -27.90 -5.87
CA VAL A 113 13.52 -27.60 -6.25
C VAL A 113 12.68 -28.76 -5.73
N LYS A 114 11.61 -28.45 -5.00
CA LYS A 114 10.75 -29.47 -4.37
C LYS A 114 9.29 -29.06 -4.41
N VAL A 115 8.42 -30.00 -4.71
CA VAL A 115 6.99 -29.90 -4.40
C VAL A 115 6.80 -30.45 -2.98
N LEU A 116 6.34 -29.61 -2.06
CA LEU A 116 6.14 -29.94 -0.65
C LEU A 116 4.73 -30.49 -0.40
N GLU A 117 3.74 -29.94 -1.10
CA GLU A 117 2.35 -30.37 -1.06
C GLU A 117 1.80 -30.34 -2.48
N ALA A 118 1.60 -31.52 -3.05
CA ALA A 118 1.36 -31.68 -4.48
C ALA A 118 -0.10 -31.54 -4.89
N LYS A 119 -1.06 -31.79 -3.99
CA LYS A 119 -2.50 -31.77 -4.29
C LYS A 119 -3.32 -31.32 -3.09
N GLY A 120 -4.43 -30.63 -3.34
CA GLY A 120 -5.39 -30.20 -2.33
C GLY A 120 -5.96 -28.82 -2.62
N GLU A 121 -6.72 -28.25 -1.68
CA GLU A 121 -7.19 -26.84 -1.75
C GLU A 121 -6.02 -25.84 -1.69
N SER A 122 -4.88 -26.27 -1.17
CA SER A 122 -3.61 -25.56 -1.19
C SER A 122 -2.52 -26.48 -1.74
N VAL A 123 -1.58 -25.91 -2.48
CA VAL A 123 -0.32 -26.57 -2.86
C VAL A 123 0.87 -25.77 -2.34
N LYS A 124 2.02 -26.43 -2.19
CA LYS A 124 3.24 -25.83 -1.67
C LYS A 124 4.47 -26.30 -2.42
N TRP A 125 5.40 -25.39 -2.67
CA TRP A 125 6.68 -25.72 -3.31
C TRP A 125 7.81 -24.86 -2.77
N GLU A 126 9.03 -25.32 -3.00
CA GLU A 126 10.26 -24.70 -2.53
C GLU A 126 11.29 -24.62 -3.67
N THR A 127 12.02 -23.51 -3.71
CA THR A 127 13.25 -23.38 -4.50
C THR A 127 14.40 -22.90 -3.61
N VAL A 128 15.60 -23.42 -3.86
CA VAL A 128 16.81 -23.07 -3.11
C VAL A 128 17.94 -22.74 -4.07
N TYR A 129 18.56 -21.57 -3.90
CA TYR A 129 19.63 -21.06 -4.75
C TYR A 129 20.75 -20.44 -3.92
N ASP A 130 21.99 -20.65 -4.35
CA ASP A 130 23.11 -19.85 -3.87
C ASP A 130 23.32 -18.63 -4.77
N LEU A 131 23.53 -17.49 -4.15
CA LEU A 131 24.03 -16.27 -4.76
C LEU A 131 25.56 -16.32 -4.71
N LEU A 132 26.20 -16.21 -5.87
CA LEU A 132 27.64 -16.37 -6.03
C LEU A 132 28.37 -15.03 -6.18
N ASP A 133 29.56 -14.89 -5.59
CA ASP A 133 30.44 -13.74 -5.80
C ASP A 133 31.14 -13.76 -7.19
N ALA A 134 32.15 -12.91 -7.39
CA ALA A 134 32.89 -12.86 -8.65
C ALA A 134 33.78 -14.10 -8.91
N ASP A 135 34.25 -14.73 -7.83
CA ASP A 135 35.13 -15.88 -7.87
C ASP A 135 34.35 -17.21 -7.85
N GLY A 136 33.02 -17.14 -7.70
CA GLY A 136 32.11 -18.28 -7.69
C GLY A 136 31.85 -18.84 -6.29
N ASN A 137 32.26 -18.15 -5.23
CA ASN A 137 31.99 -18.57 -3.85
C ASN A 137 30.55 -18.24 -3.46
N GLU A 138 29.97 -19.08 -2.60
CA GLU A 138 28.60 -18.92 -2.08
C GLU A 138 28.57 -17.77 -1.05
N VAL A 139 27.74 -16.74 -1.29
CA VAL A 139 27.61 -15.55 -0.43
C VAL A 139 26.36 -15.63 0.44
N LEU A 140 25.23 -15.99 -0.18
CA LEU A 140 23.92 -16.09 0.45
C LEU A 140 23.20 -17.29 -0.15
N THR A 141 22.63 -18.15 0.68
CA THR A 141 21.67 -19.15 0.22
C THR A 141 20.27 -18.62 0.41
N GLU A 142 19.55 -18.46 -0.70
CA GLU A 142 18.15 -18.10 -0.75
C GLU A 142 17.28 -19.36 -0.76
N THR A 143 16.26 -19.40 0.10
CA THR A 143 15.15 -20.36 0.04
C THR A 143 13.85 -19.61 -0.15
N GLN A 144 13.12 -19.89 -1.23
CA GLN A 144 11.75 -19.41 -1.41
C GLN A 144 10.76 -20.55 -1.17
N ARG A 145 9.88 -20.38 -0.20
CA ARG A 145 8.72 -21.26 0.01
C ARG A 145 7.45 -20.56 -0.41
N TRP A 146 6.75 -21.20 -1.32
CA TRP A 146 5.49 -20.72 -1.85
C TRP A 146 4.36 -21.64 -1.40
N SER A 147 3.22 -21.04 -1.08
CA SER A 147 1.94 -21.73 -1.06
C SER A 147 0.94 -21.01 -1.94
N MET A 148 0.01 -21.75 -2.52
CA MET A 148 -1.05 -21.17 -3.32
C MET A 148 -2.39 -21.80 -2.98
N THR A 149 -3.40 -20.95 -2.82
CA THR A 149 -4.82 -21.31 -2.92
C THR A 149 -5.43 -20.58 -4.12
N SER A 150 -6.54 -21.09 -4.63
CA SER A 150 -7.24 -20.51 -5.78
C SER A 150 -8.73 -20.52 -5.57
N GLU A 151 -9.35 -19.37 -5.72
CA GLU A 151 -10.79 -19.14 -5.63
C GLU A 151 -11.32 -18.73 -7.01
N ASN A 152 -12.63 -18.56 -7.16
CA ASN A 152 -13.23 -18.18 -8.44
C ASN A 152 -12.73 -16.84 -8.99
N ASP A 153 -12.51 -15.88 -8.10
CA ASP A 153 -12.19 -14.48 -8.41
C ASP A 153 -10.71 -14.13 -8.20
N ARG A 154 -9.91 -15.02 -7.59
CA ARG A 154 -8.51 -14.73 -7.25
C ARG A 154 -7.62 -15.96 -7.10
N HIS A 155 -6.33 -15.73 -7.33
CA HIS A 155 -5.26 -16.56 -6.80
C HIS A 155 -4.63 -15.88 -5.59
N ILE A 156 -4.37 -16.64 -4.53
CA ILE A 156 -3.64 -16.16 -3.35
C ILE A 156 -2.35 -16.95 -3.25
N LEU A 157 -1.21 -16.26 -3.36
CA LEU A 157 0.11 -16.83 -3.19
C LEU A 157 0.74 -16.31 -1.91
N ASN A 158 1.21 -17.18 -1.03
CA ASN A 158 2.03 -16.78 0.11
C ASN A 158 3.50 -17.08 -0.20
N LEU A 159 4.36 -16.13 0.12
CA LEU A 159 5.81 -16.26 0.01
C LEU A 159 6.43 -16.14 1.40
N GLU A 160 7.20 -17.14 1.79
CA GLU A 160 8.25 -16.99 2.79
C GLU A 160 9.61 -17.08 2.10
N TRP A 161 10.33 -15.97 2.07
CA TRP A 161 11.71 -15.87 1.61
C TRP A 161 12.65 -15.98 2.81
N GLN A 162 13.66 -16.83 2.71
CA GLN A 162 14.73 -16.94 3.69
C GLN A 162 16.09 -16.74 3.03
N GLY A 163 16.93 -15.90 3.63
CA GLY A 163 18.32 -15.71 3.22
C GLY A 163 19.26 -16.12 4.34
N ALA A 164 20.06 -17.17 4.12
CA ALA A 164 21.09 -17.63 5.04
C ALA A 164 22.46 -17.14 4.58
N GLY A 165 23.14 -16.36 5.43
CA GLY A 165 24.47 -15.82 5.13
C GLY A 165 25.52 -16.93 5.10
N GLN A 166 26.13 -17.18 3.94
CA GLN A 166 27.29 -18.08 3.82
C GLN A 166 28.60 -17.35 4.15
N THR A 167 28.56 -16.02 4.04
CA THR A 167 29.52 -15.06 4.57
C THR A 167 28.76 -13.94 5.31
N ASP A 168 29.46 -12.93 5.81
CA ASP A 168 28.82 -11.70 6.25
C ASP A 168 28.25 -10.96 5.05
N VAL A 169 26.92 -10.88 4.99
CA VAL A 169 26.19 -10.26 3.89
C VAL A 169 25.73 -8.88 4.30
N THR A 170 26.04 -7.88 3.50
CA THR A 170 25.46 -6.55 3.54
C THR A 170 24.63 -6.33 2.29
N ILE A 171 23.35 -6.05 2.46
CA ILE A 171 22.48 -5.55 1.40
C ILE A 171 22.53 -4.03 1.47
N GLY A 172 23.26 -3.44 0.53
CA GLY A 172 23.52 -2.01 0.48
C GLY A 172 22.29 -1.18 0.11
N LYS A 173 22.24 0.05 0.62
CA LYS A 173 21.18 1.03 0.35
C LYS A 173 21.01 1.23 -1.15
N TYR A 174 19.77 1.11 -1.60
CA TYR A 174 19.40 1.32 -3.00
C TYR A 174 17.91 1.62 -3.18
N SER A 175 17.53 2.15 -4.34
CA SER A 175 16.14 2.52 -4.67
C SER A 175 15.24 1.32 -4.99
N TYR A 176 15.81 0.16 -5.32
CA TYR A 176 15.06 -1.05 -5.67
C TYR A 176 15.86 -2.32 -5.39
N GLY A 177 15.17 -3.45 -5.36
CA GLY A 177 15.72 -4.77 -5.03
C GLY A 177 14.91 -5.46 -3.93
N GLY A 178 14.85 -6.79 -3.99
CA GLY A 178 13.92 -7.63 -3.23
C GLY A 178 12.93 -8.32 -4.16
N LEU A 179 11.70 -8.54 -3.68
CA LEU A 179 10.57 -8.98 -4.50
C LEU A 179 10.24 -7.91 -5.54
N PHE A 180 10.02 -8.33 -6.79
CA PHE A 180 9.59 -7.44 -7.86
C PHE A 180 8.57 -8.11 -8.76
N VAL A 181 7.60 -7.34 -9.22
CA VAL A 181 6.54 -7.74 -10.14
C VAL A 181 6.67 -6.95 -11.43
N ARG A 182 6.71 -7.68 -12.54
CA ARG A 182 6.57 -7.14 -13.90
C ARG A 182 5.32 -7.73 -14.56
N MET A 183 4.33 -6.87 -14.76
CA MET A 183 3.12 -7.12 -15.55
C MET A 183 3.37 -6.78 -17.04
N PRO A 184 2.51 -7.22 -17.98
CA PRO A 184 2.66 -7.00 -19.43
C PRO A 184 2.40 -5.55 -19.85
N TRP A 185 3.25 -4.64 -19.38
CA TRP A 185 3.16 -3.23 -19.69
C TRP A 185 3.62 -2.97 -21.12
N GLN A 186 2.90 -2.09 -21.81
CA GLN A 186 3.35 -1.51 -23.08
C GLN A 186 3.05 -0.02 -23.12
N LYS A 187 3.79 0.72 -23.95
CA LYS A 187 3.60 2.17 -24.08
C LYS A 187 2.15 2.46 -24.50
N GLY A 188 1.46 3.29 -23.71
CA GLY A 188 0.08 3.70 -23.97
C GLY A 188 -0.99 2.81 -23.32
N ILE A 189 -0.60 1.71 -22.66
CA ILE A 189 -1.53 0.89 -21.88
C ILE A 189 -2.10 1.71 -20.71
N LYS A 190 -3.40 1.52 -20.40
CA LYS A 190 -3.93 2.08 -19.16
C LYS A 190 -3.56 1.17 -18.00
N GLY A 191 -3.05 1.77 -16.94
CA GLY A 191 -2.72 1.08 -15.70
C GLY A 191 -2.36 2.05 -14.59
N GLU A 192 -2.39 1.54 -13.37
CA GLU A 192 -2.14 2.30 -12.16
C GLU A 192 -1.51 1.41 -11.08
N ALA A 193 -0.60 1.97 -10.31
CA ALA A 193 -0.18 1.39 -9.03
C ALA A 193 -0.73 2.23 -7.88
N VAL A 194 -1.44 1.62 -6.93
CA VAL A 194 -2.09 2.29 -5.79
C VAL A 194 -1.68 1.61 -4.49
N ASN A 195 -1.31 2.40 -3.47
CA ASN A 195 -0.94 1.86 -2.16
C ASN A 195 -2.08 2.01 -1.12
N ALA A 196 -1.88 1.43 0.07
CA ALA A 196 -2.83 1.52 1.18
C ALA A 196 -3.14 2.94 1.69
N ALA A 197 -2.34 3.94 1.31
CA ALA A 197 -2.54 5.35 1.62
C ALA A 197 -3.26 6.11 0.50
N ARG A 198 -3.63 5.41 -0.60
CA ARG A 198 -4.18 5.97 -1.84
C ARG A 198 -3.22 6.90 -2.58
N ASP A 199 -1.92 6.81 -2.30
CA ASP A 199 -0.95 7.36 -3.23
C ASP A 199 -0.97 6.50 -4.50
N SER A 200 -0.93 7.16 -5.66
CA SER A 200 -0.90 6.48 -6.95
C SER A 200 0.33 6.83 -7.80
N ASN A 201 0.80 5.85 -8.58
CA ASN A 201 1.90 5.95 -9.53
C ASN A 201 3.13 6.63 -8.91
N ARG A 202 3.58 7.76 -9.47
CA ARG A 202 4.74 8.52 -8.97
C ARG A 202 4.58 8.98 -7.52
N ARG A 203 3.36 9.19 -7.02
CA ARG A 203 3.14 9.55 -5.61
C ARG A 203 3.39 8.37 -4.67
N ALA A 204 3.16 7.13 -5.14
CA ALA A 204 3.39 5.92 -4.37
C ALA A 204 4.89 5.51 -4.33
N GLU A 205 5.69 5.98 -5.28
CA GLU A 205 7.12 5.69 -5.34
C GLU A 205 7.86 6.12 -4.06
N GLY A 206 8.54 5.17 -3.42
CA GLY A 206 9.26 5.36 -2.17
C GLY A 206 8.39 5.49 -0.91
N LYS A 207 7.05 5.54 -1.04
CA LYS A 207 6.14 5.62 0.11
C LYS A 207 6.09 4.30 0.84
N ARG A 208 5.85 4.37 2.15
CA ARG A 208 5.67 3.20 3.02
C ARG A 208 4.17 2.91 3.13
N ALA A 209 3.77 1.68 2.85
CA ALA A 209 2.37 1.25 2.93
C ALA A 209 2.31 -0.25 3.22
N MET A 210 1.21 -0.71 3.82
CA MET A 210 1.03 -2.11 4.24
C MET A 210 0.79 -3.05 3.05
N TRP A 211 0.30 -2.49 1.94
CA TRP A 211 0.11 -3.17 0.67
C TRP A 211 0.23 -2.18 -0.48
N LEU A 212 0.50 -2.70 -1.67
CA LEU A 212 0.42 -1.99 -2.94
C LEU A 212 -0.23 -2.90 -3.98
N ASP A 213 -1.13 -2.34 -4.76
CA ASP A 213 -1.75 -2.97 -5.92
C ASP A 213 -1.22 -2.34 -7.22
N VAL A 214 -0.99 -3.17 -8.23
CA VAL A 214 -0.77 -2.71 -9.61
C VAL A 214 -1.81 -3.35 -10.52
N GLY A 215 -2.57 -2.51 -11.20
CA GLY A 215 -3.62 -2.90 -12.13
C GLY A 215 -3.39 -2.33 -13.52
N MET A 216 -3.75 -3.06 -14.56
CA MET A 216 -3.72 -2.58 -15.95
C MET A 216 -4.64 -3.37 -16.86
N GLU A 217 -4.86 -2.84 -18.07
CA GLU A 217 -5.46 -3.61 -19.16
C GLU A 217 -4.58 -4.84 -19.46
N ILE A 218 -5.20 -6.02 -19.62
CA ILE A 218 -4.51 -7.26 -19.97
C ILE A 218 -5.27 -7.93 -21.10
N ASN A 219 -4.56 -8.35 -22.14
CA ASN A 219 -5.17 -9.02 -23.29
C ASN A 219 -5.94 -10.27 -22.85
N GLY A 220 -7.22 -10.33 -23.24
CA GLY A 220 -8.12 -11.44 -22.90
C GLY A 220 -8.95 -11.23 -21.63
N LEU A 221 -8.87 -10.06 -20.99
CA LEU A 221 -9.77 -9.68 -19.89
C LEU A 221 -10.73 -8.57 -20.33
N ASP A 222 -11.95 -8.59 -19.78
CA ASP A 222 -12.96 -7.54 -19.98
C ASP A 222 -12.73 -6.33 -19.08
N ASP A 223 -12.14 -6.56 -17.90
CA ASP A 223 -11.73 -5.56 -16.91
C ASP A 223 -10.21 -5.59 -16.71
N TRP A 224 -9.68 -4.69 -15.88
CA TRP A 224 -8.26 -4.69 -15.54
C TRP A 224 -7.87 -5.96 -14.79
N GLY A 225 -6.65 -6.43 -15.04
CA GLY A 225 -6.00 -7.44 -14.22
C GLY A 225 -5.10 -6.76 -13.19
N HIS A 226 -5.09 -7.30 -11.99
CA HIS A 226 -4.42 -6.77 -10.82
C HIS A 226 -3.47 -7.78 -10.18
N ILE A 227 -2.34 -7.27 -9.67
CA ILE A 227 -1.47 -7.97 -8.71
C ILE A 227 -1.28 -7.09 -7.48
N ALA A 228 -1.88 -7.51 -6.35
CA ALA A 228 -1.68 -6.86 -5.06
C ALA A 228 -0.62 -7.59 -4.23
N ILE A 229 0.29 -6.85 -3.61
CA ILE A 229 1.37 -7.37 -2.75
C ILE A 229 1.15 -6.84 -1.33
N PHE A 230 1.10 -7.75 -0.37
CA PHE A 230 0.92 -7.46 1.05
C PHE A 230 2.25 -7.58 1.78
N ASP A 231 2.60 -6.56 2.55
CA ASP A 231 3.73 -6.60 3.47
C ASP A 231 3.29 -7.14 4.84
N HIS A 232 4.20 -7.86 5.50
CA HIS A 232 3.89 -8.53 6.76
C HIS A 232 4.52 -7.79 7.95
N HIS A 233 3.76 -7.61 9.04
CA HIS A 233 4.19 -6.82 10.20
C HIS A 233 5.43 -7.36 10.94
N LYS A 234 5.79 -8.62 10.69
CA LYS A 234 7.03 -9.26 11.21
C LYS A 234 8.26 -9.00 10.34
N ASN A 235 8.11 -8.42 9.15
CA ASN A 235 9.25 -8.09 8.31
C ASN A 235 10.01 -6.92 8.93
N ALA A 236 11.34 -7.02 8.99
CA ALA A 236 12.14 -5.89 9.43
C ALA A 236 12.00 -4.71 8.45
N GLY A 237 11.84 -3.51 9.00
CA GLY A 237 11.54 -2.30 8.22
C GLY A 237 10.05 -2.10 7.91
N TYR A 238 9.16 -2.96 8.42
CA TYR A 238 7.71 -2.85 8.19
C TYR A 238 7.12 -1.49 8.63
N PRO A 239 6.16 -0.94 7.85
CA PRO A 239 5.88 -1.31 6.46
C PRO A 239 7.04 -0.87 5.56
N GLN A 240 7.45 -1.73 4.64
CA GLN A 240 8.54 -1.43 3.72
C GLN A 240 8.14 -0.31 2.74
N PRO A 241 9.11 0.51 2.30
CA PRO A 241 8.86 1.47 1.22
C PRO A 241 8.75 0.74 -0.12
N TRP A 242 7.92 1.26 -1.02
CA TRP A 242 7.65 0.64 -2.31
C TRP A 242 8.53 1.22 -3.42
N ARG A 243 8.88 0.39 -4.39
CA ARG A 243 9.25 0.81 -5.73
C ARG A 243 7.99 0.81 -6.59
N VAL A 244 7.79 1.90 -7.33
CA VAL A 244 6.83 2.07 -8.42
C VAL A 244 7.55 2.80 -9.54
N ASP A 245 7.93 2.08 -10.59
CA ASP A 245 8.60 2.68 -11.75
C ASP A 245 7.60 3.25 -12.78
N GLY A 246 8.10 4.04 -13.74
CA GLY A 246 7.27 4.67 -14.77
C GLY A 246 6.63 3.72 -15.78
N GLN A 247 6.92 2.42 -15.70
CA GLN A 247 6.34 1.34 -16.51
C GLN A 247 5.57 0.34 -15.64
N LEU A 248 5.14 0.77 -14.43
CA LEU A 248 4.36 -0.03 -13.49
C LEU A 248 5.05 -1.32 -13.01
N GLY A 249 6.38 -1.30 -12.94
CA GLY A 249 7.16 -2.29 -12.20
C GLY A 249 7.16 -1.96 -10.72
N VAL A 250 6.77 -2.92 -9.88
CA VAL A 250 6.54 -2.66 -8.45
C VAL A 250 7.19 -3.68 -7.55
N GLY A 251 7.50 -3.28 -6.31
CA GLY A 251 7.99 -4.21 -5.29
C GLY A 251 8.35 -3.53 -3.96
N PRO A 252 8.28 -4.24 -2.83
CA PRO A 252 8.75 -3.74 -1.54
C PRO A 252 10.29 -3.64 -1.51
N VAL A 253 10.84 -2.59 -0.89
CA VAL A 253 12.28 -2.28 -0.92
C VAL A 253 12.82 -1.83 0.44
N ARG A 254 13.04 -2.78 1.37
CA ARG A 254 13.71 -2.49 2.65
C ARG A 254 15.01 -1.68 2.49
N ALA A 255 15.79 -1.93 1.44
CA ALA A 255 17.07 -1.28 1.18
C ALA A 255 17.00 0.26 1.03
N ARG A 256 15.81 0.85 0.83
CA ARG A 256 15.66 2.32 0.85
C ARG A 256 15.87 2.92 2.24
N LEU A 257 15.63 2.14 3.30
CA LEU A 257 15.78 2.57 4.68
C LEU A 257 17.25 2.67 5.10
N GLY A 258 18.16 2.07 4.33
CA GLY A 258 19.59 2.01 4.61
C GLY A 258 20.17 0.62 4.34
N ASP A 259 21.47 0.49 4.58
CA ASP A 259 22.15 -0.80 4.57
C ASP A 259 21.57 -1.71 5.65
N TRP A 260 21.48 -3.00 5.37
CA TRP A 260 21.12 -4.00 6.36
C TRP A 260 21.93 -5.28 6.14
N LYS A 261 22.04 -6.12 7.18
CA LYS A 261 23.02 -7.20 7.22
C LYS A 261 22.39 -8.55 7.58
N ILE A 262 22.99 -9.62 7.06
CA ILE A 262 22.77 -11.00 7.47
C ILE A 262 24.17 -11.54 7.83
N ALA A 263 24.43 -11.76 9.10
CA ALA A 263 25.73 -12.29 9.54
C ALA A 263 25.92 -13.73 9.05
N GLN A 264 27.18 -14.15 8.91
CA GLN A 264 27.50 -15.54 8.56
C GLN A 264 26.82 -16.53 9.51
N GLY A 265 26.18 -17.57 8.95
CA GLY A 265 25.45 -18.59 9.69
C GLY A 265 24.12 -18.13 10.29
N LYS A 266 23.68 -16.89 10.02
CA LYS A 266 22.36 -16.38 10.40
C LYS A 266 21.40 -16.36 9.22
N THR A 267 20.12 -16.37 9.53
CA THR A 267 19.03 -16.37 8.56
C THR A 267 18.11 -15.18 8.78
N GLU A 268 17.81 -14.45 7.71
CA GLU A 268 16.72 -13.47 7.66
C GLU A 268 15.48 -14.10 7.04
N THR A 269 14.28 -13.68 7.47
CA THR A 269 13.01 -14.12 6.87
C THR A 269 12.14 -12.94 6.48
N ILE A 270 11.65 -12.94 5.24
CA ILE A 270 10.75 -11.93 4.68
C ILE A 270 9.48 -12.62 4.17
N ARG A 271 8.31 -12.04 4.45
CA ARG A 271 7.00 -12.63 4.16
C ARG A 271 6.13 -11.70 3.35
N HIS A 272 5.52 -12.22 2.30
CA HIS A 272 4.53 -11.50 1.50
C HIS A 272 3.34 -12.40 1.19
N GLN A 273 2.19 -11.80 0.98
CA GLN A 273 1.05 -12.45 0.32
C GLN A 273 0.74 -11.67 -0.96
N ILE A 274 0.46 -12.38 -2.03
CA ILE A 274 0.20 -11.83 -3.35
C ILE A 274 -1.20 -12.27 -3.78
N HIS A 275 -2.01 -11.33 -4.23
CA HIS A 275 -3.34 -11.59 -4.79
C HIS A 275 -3.30 -11.27 -6.28
N VAL A 276 -3.79 -12.20 -7.11
CA VAL A 276 -3.93 -12.00 -8.55
C VAL A 276 -5.41 -12.12 -8.88
N TYR A 277 -6.01 -11.06 -9.41
CA TYR A 277 -7.45 -10.96 -9.62
C TYR A 277 -7.79 -9.99 -10.76
N SER A 278 -8.99 -10.09 -11.33
CA SER A 278 -9.52 -9.12 -12.30
C SER A 278 -10.67 -8.31 -11.70
N GLY A 279 -10.99 -7.17 -12.32
CA GLY A 279 -12.11 -6.32 -11.93
C GLY A 279 -11.69 -4.93 -11.49
N LYS A 280 -12.57 -4.26 -10.75
CA LYS A 280 -12.30 -2.93 -10.20
C LYS A 280 -11.52 -3.03 -8.89
N LEU A 281 -10.56 -2.12 -8.70
CA LEU A 281 -9.87 -1.96 -7.42
C LEU A 281 -10.84 -1.60 -6.30
N ASP A 282 -10.87 -2.40 -5.25
CA ASP A 282 -11.52 -2.10 -3.97
C ASP A 282 -10.45 -2.04 -2.86
N ASP A 283 -10.05 -0.82 -2.49
CA ASP A 283 -9.01 -0.58 -1.49
C ASP A 283 -9.40 -1.01 -0.07
N LYS A 284 -10.71 -0.99 0.24
CA LYS A 284 -11.24 -1.44 1.54
C LYS A 284 -11.17 -2.96 1.62
N ASP A 285 -11.54 -3.65 0.56
CA ASP A 285 -11.45 -5.10 0.49
C ASP A 285 -10.00 -5.59 0.56
N LEU A 286 -9.07 -4.98 -0.21
CA LEU A 286 -7.64 -5.28 -0.09
C LEU A 286 -7.11 -5.08 1.34
N THR A 287 -7.55 -4.02 2.02
CA THR A 287 -7.20 -3.79 3.42
C THR A 287 -7.77 -4.86 4.35
N ASN A 288 -8.98 -5.36 4.08
CA ASN A 288 -9.58 -6.46 4.83
C ASN A 288 -8.82 -7.77 4.61
N ARG A 289 -8.46 -8.09 3.37
CA ARG A 289 -7.64 -9.26 3.01
C ARG A 289 -6.26 -9.19 3.67
N TRP A 290 -5.61 -8.02 3.67
CA TRP A 290 -4.35 -7.80 4.37
C TRP A 290 -4.47 -8.02 5.89
N LYS A 291 -5.56 -7.56 6.52
CA LYS A 291 -5.83 -7.83 7.95
C LYS A 291 -6.01 -9.32 8.21
N ALA A 292 -6.73 -10.04 7.34
CA ALA A 292 -6.91 -11.49 7.44
C ALA A 292 -5.58 -12.23 7.34
N TYR A 293 -4.71 -11.83 6.40
CA TYR A 293 -3.36 -12.40 6.25
C TYR A 293 -2.47 -12.17 7.47
N THR A 294 -2.46 -10.94 8.00
CA THR A 294 -1.50 -10.53 9.04
C THR A 294 -2.02 -10.68 10.48
N GLY A 295 -3.31 -10.95 10.67
CA GLY A 295 -3.98 -10.93 11.97
C GLY A 295 -4.10 -9.53 12.60
N GLN A 296 -3.79 -8.47 11.85
CA GLN A 296 -3.86 -7.10 12.35
C GLN A 296 -5.32 -6.62 12.45
N ARG A 297 -5.66 -5.91 13.53
CA ARG A 297 -7.03 -5.42 13.76
C ARG A 297 -7.33 -4.09 13.04
N GLY A 298 -6.31 -3.40 12.55
CA GLY A 298 -6.46 -2.09 11.94
C GLY A 298 -5.17 -1.61 11.29
N THR A 299 -5.23 -0.41 10.71
CA THR A 299 -4.15 0.19 9.92
C THR A 299 -3.20 1.05 10.76
N TYR A 300 -2.93 0.65 12.00
CA TYR A 300 -2.14 1.43 12.96
C TYR A 300 -0.77 1.84 12.42
N ALA A 301 -0.11 0.97 11.65
CA ALA A 301 1.16 1.29 11.02
C ALA A 301 1.06 2.51 10.09
N LEU A 302 0.00 2.59 9.29
CA LEU A 302 -0.27 3.74 8.43
C LEU A 302 -0.59 4.99 9.25
N TRP A 303 -1.36 4.85 10.34
CA TRP A 303 -1.64 5.97 11.25
C TRP A 303 -0.37 6.53 11.90
N GLN A 304 0.57 5.67 12.32
CA GLN A 304 1.85 6.14 12.87
C GLN A 304 2.71 6.85 11.82
N LEU A 305 2.70 6.38 10.57
CA LEU A 305 3.35 7.07 9.45
C LEU A 305 2.74 8.46 9.22
N ALA A 306 1.41 8.55 9.16
CA ALA A 306 0.70 9.81 8.99
C ALA A 306 0.97 10.77 10.15
N LYS A 307 0.97 10.28 11.40
CA LYS A 307 1.28 11.06 12.59
C LYS A 307 2.70 11.61 12.57
N ARG A 308 3.67 10.80 12.13
CA ARG A 308 5.06 11.27 11.97
C ARG A 308 5.16 12.32 10.86
N ALA A 309 4.55 12.05 9.70
CA ALA A 309 4.52 13.01 8.60
C ALA A 309 3.90 14.35 9.03
N GLY A 310 2.81 14.33 9.79
CA GLY A 310 2.18 15.54 10.31
C GLY A 310 3.05 16.30 11.33
N ARG A 311 3.93 15.61 12.08
CA ARG A 311 4.90 16.25 13.00
C ARG A 311 6.11 16.83 12.28
N GLU A 312 6.50 16.23 11.15
CA GLU A 312 7.61 16.67 10.31
C GLU A 312 7.19 17.70 9.25
N ALA A 313 5.88 17.89 9.07
CA ALA A 313 5.34 18.82 8.10
C ALA A 313 5.76 20.26 8.41
N LYS A 314 6.16 20.99 7.35
CA LYS A 314 6.41 22.42 7.44
C LYS A 314 5.09 23.15 7.70
N PHE A 315 5.06 24.00 8.72
CA PHE A 315 3.99 24.99 8.86
C PHE A 315 4.16 26.03 7.76
N LEU A 316 3.17 26.12 6.88
CA LEU A 316 3.16 27.08 5.79
C LEU A 316 2.72 28.45 6.32
N SER A 317 3.31 29.52 5.80
CA SER A 317 2.71 30.84 5.87
C SER A 317 1.40 30.88 5.08
N PRO A 318 0.51 31.87 5.30
CA PRO A 318 -0.75 31.96 4.57
C PRO A 318 -0.56 32.03 3.05
N GLN A 319 0.45 32.78 2.58
CA GLN A 319 0.77 32.89 1.16
C GLN A 319 1.29 31.56 0.60
N GLU A 320 2.19 30.88 1.32
CA GLU A 320 2.65 29.55 0.91
C GLU A 320 1.48 28.54 0.86
N ALA A 321 0.49 28.63 1.75
CA ALA A 321 -0.69 27.76 1.71
C ALA A 321 -1.57 28.03 0.47
N VAL A 322 -1.75 29.30 0.10
CA VAL A 322 -2.42 29.70 -1.15
C VAL A 322 -1.67 29.15 -2.36
N GLU A 323 -0.34 29.32 -2.42
CA GLU A 323 0.51 28.82 -3.52
C GLU A 323 0.51 27.29 -3.64
N ASN A 324 0.37 26.57 -2.51
CA ASN A 324 0.34 25.11 -2.49
C ASN A 324 -1.07 24.52 -2.70
N SER A 325 -2.11 25.35 -2.84
CA SER A 325 -3.47 24.88 -3.02
C SER A 325 -3.70 24.36 -4.44
N THR A 326 -4.39 23.23 -4.57
CA THR A 326 -4.92 22.77 -5.86
C THR A 326 -6.32 23.36 -6.03
N ILE A 327 -6.55 24.08 -7.13
CA ILE A 327 -7.76 24.86 -7.37
C ILE A 327 -8.37 24.42 -8.71
N GLU A 328 -9.68 24.26 -8.75
CA GLU A 328 -10.42 23.96 -9.98
C GLU A 328 -10.51 25.19 -10.89
N ASP A 329 -10.61 24.97 -12.20
CA ASP A 329 -10.73 26.04 -13.18
C ASP A 329 -11.93 26.96 -12.88
N GLY A 330 -11.71 28.27 -12.96
CA GLY A 330 -12.74 29.29 -12.68
C GLY A 330 -12.83 29.72 -11.21
N PHE A 331 -12.04 29.13 -10.31
CA PHE A 331 -11.93 29.56 -8.91
C PHE A 331 -10.62 30.29 -8.64
N THR A 332 -10.60 31.11 -7.59
CA THR A 332 -9.40 31.75 -7.05
C THR A 332 -9.38 31.55 -5.55
N VAL A 333 -8.18 31.39 -4.97
CA VAL A 333 -7.98 31.29 -3.53
C VAL A 333 -7.05 32.39 -3.07
N ASN A 334 -7.32 32.94 -1.90
CA ASN A 334 -6.48 33.92 -1.24
C ASN A 334 -6.53 33.72 0.29
N SER A 335 -5.62 34.36 1.02
CA SER A 335 -5.69 34.42 2.47
C SER A 335 -6.57 35.60 2.88
N TRP A 336 -7.87 35.34 3.09
CA TRP A 336 -8.83 36.38 3.48
C TRP A 336 -8.57 36.91 4.90
N ALA A 337 -8.24 36.04 5.86
CA ALA A 337 -7.79 36.41 7.21
C ALA A 337 -6.73 35.39 7.71
N ASN A 338 -5.78 35.87 8.51
CA ASN A 338 -4.71 35.05 9.09
C ASN A 338 -4.19 35.65 10.43
N GLU A 339 -3.30 34.93 11.11
CA GLU A 339 -2.63 35.40 12.31
C GLU A 339 -1.82 36.70 12.04
N PRO A 340 -1.89 37.73 12.91
CA PRO A 340 -2.47 37.71 14.27
C PRO A 340 -3.91 38.24 14.35
N MET A 341 -4.58 38.51 13.21
CA MET A 341 -5.96 39.01 13.21
C MET A 341 -6.91 38.01 13.86
N ILE A 342 -6.73 36.74 13.50
CA ILE A 342 -7.49 35.57 13.96
C ILE A 342 -6.56 34.49 14.51
N THR A 343 -6.96 33.75 15.54
CA THR A 343 -6.24 32.64 16.16
C THR A 343 -7.23 31.57 16.64
N GLN A 344 -6.92 30.29 16.40
CA GLN A 344 -7.73 29.14 16.84
C GLN A 344 -9.25 29.27 16.54
N PRO A 345 -9.64 29.55 15.28
CA PRO A 345 -11.05 29.57 14.92
C PRO A 345 -11.68 28.18 15.06
N MET A 346 -12.78 28.09 15.80
CA MET A 346 -13.55 26.86 16.00
C MET A 346 -14.76 26.77 15.07
N ALA A 347 -15.43 27.90 14.85
CA ALA A 347 -16.54 28.03 13.92
C ALA A 347 -16.62 29.46 13.38
N PHE A 348 -17.21 29.64 12.21
CA PHE A 348 -17.51 30.96 11.67
C PHE A 348 -18.82 30.96 10.87
N CYS A 349 -19.42 32.13 10.71
CA CYS A 349 -20.51 32.37 9.76
C CYS A 349 -20.41 33.78 9.19
N TRP A 350 -21.12 34.04 8.09
CA TRP A 350 -21.22 35.35 7.47
C TRP A 350 -22.55 35.99 7.81
N ASP A 351 -22.57 37.31 8.02
CA ASP A 351 -23.82 38.06 8.11
C ASP A 351 -24.25 38.66 6.76
N ASP A 352 -25.42 39.28 6.74
CA ASP A 352 -26.04 39.92 5.57
C ASP A 352 -25.26 41.14 5.04
N LYS A 353 -24.28 41.64 5.82
CA LYS A 353 -23.36 42.71 5.42
C LYS A 353 -22.04 42.18 4.87
N GLY A 354 -21.86 40.87 4.79
CA GLY A 354 -20.63 40.25 4.32
C GLY A 354 -19.49 40.28 5.34
N ARG A 355 -19.80 40.37 6.65
CA ARG A 355 -18.79 40.30 7.72
C ARG A 355 -18.69 38.89 8.26
N MET A 356 -17.47 38.44 8.57
CA MET A 356 -17.24 37.11 9.12
C MET A 356 -17.28 37.16 10.65
N TRP A 357 -18.21 36.42 11.24
CA TRP A 357 -18.32 36.21 12.68
C TRP A 357 -17.57 34.94 13.05
N VAL A 358 -16.61 35.03 13.96
CA VAL A 358 -15.72 33.91 14.31
C VAL A 358 -15.85 33.60 15.79
N ALA A 359 -16.13 32.34 16.11
CA ALA A 359 -15.90 31.77 17.42
C ALA A 359 -14.43 31.37 17.55
N GLU A 360 -13.61 32.19 18.20
CA GLU A 360 -12.24 31.84 18.54
C GLU A 360 -12.19 31.09 19.86
N ASN A 361 -11.70 29.86 19.84
CA ASN A 361 -11.61 29.00 21.01
C ASN A 361 -10.17 28.90 21.50
N ARG A 362 -9.82 29.80 22.42
CA ARG A 362 -8.49 29.92 23.02
C ARG A 362 -8.31 29.08 24.28
N ASP A 363 -9.39 28.43 24.72
CA ASP A 363 -9.45 27.55 25.87
C ASP A 363 -9.36 26.06 25.50
N TYR A 364 -9.13 25.74 24.22
CA TYR A 364 -9.00 24.36 23.75
C TYR A 364 -7.68 23.75 24.23
N GLU A 365 -7.75 22.98 25.31
CA GLU A 365 -6.65 22.15 25.80
C GLU A 365 -6.50 20.83 25.04
N THR A 366 -5.50 20.03 25.42
CA THR A 366 -5.34 18.68 24.86
C THR A 366 -6.54 17.79 25.20
N ARG A 367 -6.89 16.88 24.28
CA ARG A 367 -7.99 15.90 24.46
C ARG A 367 -7.93 15.06 25.75
N GLY A 368 -6.79 15.02 26.46
CA GLY A 368 -6.63 14.26 27.70
C GLY A 368 -7.02 14.99 28.98
N ARG A 369 -7.16 16.32 28.98
CA ARG A 369 -7.43 17.13 30.19
C ARG A 369 -8.78 17.85 30.17
N GLY A 370 -9.52 17.77 29.06
CA GLY A 370 -10.77 18.52 28.88
C GLY A 370 -10.50 19.89 28.29
N PHE A 371 -11.41 20.84 28.54
CA PHE A 371 -11.30 22.22 28.08
C PHE A 371 -11.09 23.14 29.27
N SER A 372 -10.30 24.20 29.10
CA SER A 372 -10.18 25.23 30.14
C SER A 372 -11.48 26.01 30.25
N ALA A 373 -11.82 26.44 31.46
CA ALA A 373 -12.90 27.39 31.73
C ALA A 373 -12.36 28.81 32.00
N SER A 374 -11.15 29.12 31.52
CA SER A 374 -10.51 30.44 31.70
C SER A 374 -11.34 31.58 31.16
N GLY A 375 -12.14 31.34 30.11
CA GLY A 375 -12.91 32.37 29.43
C GLY A 375 -12.04 33.23 28.51
N ASP A 376 -10.87 32.76 28.08
CA ASP A 376 -9.96 33.53 27.21
C ASP A 376 -10.43 33.55 25.75
N SER A 377 -11.49 32.78 25.44
CA SER A 377 -12.13 32.70 24.13
C SER A 377 -13.08 33.89 23.87
N ARG A 378 -13.38 34.12 22.60
CA ARG A 378 -14.12 35.32 22.14
C ARG A 378 -14.88 35.09 20.84
N ILE A 379 -15.85 35.96 20.59
CA ILE A 379 -16.52 36.13 19.30
C ILE A 379 -15.93 37.37 18.62
N LEU A 380 -15.30 37.17 17.46
CA LEU A 380 -14.79 38.25 16.61
C LEU A 380 -15.76 38.56 15.47
N ILE A 381 -15.68 39.78 14.96
CA ILE A 381 -16.23 40.20 13.68
C ILE A 381 -15.07 40.69 12.83
N LEU A 382 -14.86 40.08 11.68
CA LEU A 382 -13.87 40.47 10.68
C LEU A 382 -14.57 41.09 9.48
N GLU A 383 -14.00 42.16 8.95
CA GLU A 383 -14.54 42.92 7.83
C GLU A 383 -13.44 43.18 6.81
N ASP A 384 -13.82 43.16 5.54
CA ASP A 384 -13.06 43.67 4.39
C ASP A 384 -13.74 44.98 3.98
N THR A 385 -13.15 46.12 4.36
CA THR A 385 -13.82 47.43 4.23
C THR A 385 -13.63 48.08 2.86
N ASP A 386 -12.59 47.70 2.12
CA ASP A 386 -12.31 48.18 0.76
C ASP A 386 -12.69 47.20 -0.35
N ARG A 387 -13.11 45.99 0.01
CA ARG A 387 -13.60 44.92 -0.87
C ARG A 387 -12.51 44.38 -1.81
N ASP A 388 -11.26 44.38 -1.37
CA ASP A 388 -10.13 43.80 -2.11
C ASP A 388 -10.02 42.27 -1.94
N GLY A 389 -10.88 41.69 -1.10
CA GLY A 389 -10.89 40.27 -0.77
C GLY A 389 -10.02 39.93 0.44
N VAL A 390 -9.51 40.91 1.19
CA VAL A 390 -8.70 40.71 2.40
C VAL A 390 -9.35 41.44 3.57
N ALA A 391 -9.52 40.75 4.69
CA ALA A 391 -10.01 41.40 5.90
C ALA A 391 -8.98 42.42 6.40
N ASP A 392 -9.43 43.65 6.63
CA ASP A 392 -8.62 44.79 7.09
C ASP A 392 -9.03 45.29 8.48
N LYS A 393 -10.19 44.83 8.99
CA LYS A 393 -10.76 45.28 10.25
C LYS A 393 -11.22 44.12 11.12
N ARG A 394 -10.92 44.24 12.42
CA ARG A 394 -11.33 43.30 13.47
C ARG A 394 -12.03 44.02 14.61
N SER A 395 -13.18 43.50 15.02
CA SER A 395 -13.88 43.90 16.25
C SER A 395 -14.09 42.69 17.17
N VAL A 396 -14.03 42.91 18.49
CA VAL A 396 -14.44 41.91 19.49
C VAL A 396 -15.90 42.16 19.83
N PHE A 397 -16.77 41.19 19.57
CA PHE A 397 -18.20 41.29 19.90
C PHE A 397 -18.48 40.82 21.32
N LEU A 398 -17.84 39.73 21.73
CA LEU A 398 -18.00 39.12 23.05
C LEU A 398 -16.68 38.45 23.44
N GLU A 399 -16.26 38.58 24.69
CA GLU A 399 -15.09 37.94 25.27
C GLU A 399 -15.43 37.38 26.66
N GLY A 400 -14.53 36.63 27.29
CA GLY A 400 -14.81 36.07 28.61
C GLY A 400 -15.64 34.79 28.56
N ILE A 401 -15.82 34.19 27.37
CA ILE A 401 -16.70 33.03 27.20
C ILE A 401 -15.91 31.73 27.23
N PRO A 402 -16.35 30.71 27.97
CA PRO A 402 -15.70 29.42 27.94
C PRO A 402 -16.09 28.66 26.68
N PHE A 403 -15.10 28.20 25.91
CA PHE A 403 -15.27 27.17 24.88
C PHE A 403 -16.41 27.42 23.85
N PRO A 404 -16.38 28.51 23.07
CA PRO A 404 -17.34 28.70 21.99
C PRO A 404 -17.09 27.64 20.90
N SER A 405 -18.09 26.80 20.63
CA SER A 405 -18.00 25.70 19.68
C SER A 405 -18.80 25.94 18.39
N ALA A 406 -19.70 26.90 18.39
CA ALA A 406 -20.52 27.30 17.24
C ALA A 406 -20.89 28.79 17.34
N VAL A 407 -21.16 29.40 16.19
CA VAL A 407 -21.71 30.76 16.09
C VAL A 407 -22.69 30.81 14.92
N ALA A 408 -23.84 31.44 15.13
CA ALA A 408 -24.84 31.72 14.10
C ALA A 408 -25.38 33.12 14.32
N VAL A 409 -25.45 33.93 13.25
CA VAL A 409 -26.04 35.27 13.31
C VAL A 409 -27.54 35.15 13.04
N GLY A 410 -28.36 35.64 13.96
CA GLY A 410 -29.82 35.64 13.81
C GLY A 410 -30.30 36.70 12.82
N LEU A 411 -31.01 36.29 11.77
CA LEU A 411 -31.68 37.17 10.82
C LEU A 411 -33.08 37.56 11.34
N ASN A 412 -33.12 38.34 12.43
CA ASN A 412 -34.32 38.82 13.15
C ASN A 412 -34.99 37.85 14.16
N GLY A 413 -34.25 36.93 14.80
CA GLY A 413 -34.76 36.20 15.98
C GLY A 413 -33.85 35.05 16.43
N LEU A 414 -33.79 34.84 17.76
CA LEU A 414 -32.88 33.93 18.50
C LEU A 414 -32.94 32.46 18.10
#